data_AF-A0A922IM31-F1
#
_entry.id   AF-A0A922IM31-F1
#
_cell.length_a   1.000
_cell.length_b   1.000
_cell.length_c   1.000
_cell.angle_alpha   90.00
_cell.angle_beta   90.00
_cell.angle_gamma   90.00
#
_symmetry.space_group_name_H-M   'P 1'
#
loop_
_entity.id
_entity.type
_entity.pdbx_description
1 polymer ?
#
loop_
_entity_poly.entity_id
_entity_poly.type
_entity_poly.pdbx_seq_one_letter_code
_entity_poly.pdbx_strand_id
1 'polypeptide(L)'
;MGPHLLRISAYSTISIGGVILLLSILGCTGAALENRCILVTFFTLLCGLFMACLVIGTLATVFRRDLIILMVNRMSVAVQQDYGNSDFWTELLDLLQSRLKCCAVEDNQADLYLRSVWYSRQIHQSSVFGTNSIRLLSQEYDNNLGIPSVVNVPVSCCVYSLETKDFSNRTACQIGSLKSNLNPYLNPHGCANVIIALLYQYFIPLIIMVVILAVLMMAGLILGLLLLRSFSMDDYPEINLRENV
;
A
#
# COMPACT_ATOMS: atom_id res chain seq x y z
N MET A 1 11.04 7.06 -12.22
CA MET A 1 11.95 5.90 -12.32
C MET A 1 11.23 4.68 -11.75
N GLY A 2 10.39 4.00 -12.56
CA GLY A 2 9.48 2.94 -12.10
C GLY A 2 9.95 1.45 -12.13
N PRO A 3 11.12 1.04 -12.68
CA PRO A 3 11.40 -0.39 -12.88
C PRO A 3 11.78 -1.15 -11.60
N HIS A 4 12.29 -0.49 -10.56
CA HIS A 4 12.77 -1.18 -9.35
C HIS A 4 11.63 -1.76 -8.50
N LEU A 5 10.56 -0.99 -8.27
CA LEU A 5 9.39 -1.47 -7.53
C LEU A 5 8.68 -2.63 -8.24
N LEU A 6 8.54 -2.53 -9.56
CA LEU A 6 7.91 -3.58 -10.38
C LEU A 6 8.73 -4.87 -10.39
N ARG A 7 10.06 -4.77 -10.37
CA ARG A 7 10.93 -5.95 -10.25
C ARG A 7 10.76 -6.64 -8.90
N ILE A 8 10.70 -5.88 -7.80
CA ILE A 8 10.53 -6.43 -6.45
C ILE A 8 9.18 -7.14 -6.30
N SER A 9 8.09 -6.54 -6.79
CA SER A 9 6.76 -7.16 -6.72
C SER A 9 6.66 -8.41 -7.59
N ALA A 10 7.27 -8.39 -8.78
CA ALA A 10 7.32 -9.55 -9.67
C ALA A 10 8.06 -10.73 -9.04
N TYR A 11 9.28 -10.51 -8.52
CA TYR A 11 10.04 -11.57 -7.86
C TYR A 11 9.30 -12.15 -6.65
N SER A 12 8.68 -11.29 -5.84
CA SER A 12 7.89 -11.73 -4.68
C SER A 12 6.72 -12.63 -5.09
N THR A 13 5.99 -12.24 -6.15
CA THR A 13 4.84 -13.02 -6.66
C THR A 13 5.29 -14.38 -7.18
N ILE A 14 6.41 -14.44 -7.91
CA ILE A 14 6.97 -15.70 -8.43
C ILE A 14 7.38 -16.62 -7.27
N SER A 15 8.05 -16.08 -6.26
CA SER A 15 8.46 -16.87 -5.08
C SER A 15 7.27 -17.43 -4.31
N ILE A 16 6.23 -16.62 -4.06
CA ILE A 16 5.03 -17.05 -3.34
C ILE A 16 4.27 -18.12 -4.14
N GLY A 17 4.09 -17.89 -5.45
CA GLY A 17 3.44 -18.86 -6.34
C GLY A 17 4.18 -20.19 -6.40
N GLY A 18 5.52 -20.16 -6.46
CA GLY A 18 6.35 -21.36 -6.45
C GLY A 18 6.18 -22.20 -5.19
N VAL A 19 6.14 -21.57 -4.01
CA VAL A 19 5.91 -22.28 -2.73
C VAL A 19 4.52 -22.93 -2.71
N ILE A 20 3.48 -22.24 -3.19
CA ILE A 20 2.11 -22.79 -3.24
C ILE A 20 2.06 -24.01 -4.17
N LEU A 21 2.73 -23.96 -5.33
CA LEU A 21 2.80 -25.10 -6.26
C LEU A 21 3.53 -26.29 -5.64
N LEU A 22 4.66 -26.07 -4.96
CA LEU A 22 5.38 -27.13 -4.27
C LEU A 22 4.53 -27.80 -3.18
N LEU A 23 3.83 -27.02 -2.37
CA LEU A 23 2.93 -27.54 -1.34
C LEU A 23 1.78 -28.35 -1.96
N SER A 24 1.25 -27.90 -3.10
CA SER A 24 0.18 -28.58 -3.82
C SER A 24 0.65 -29.92 -4.39
N ILE A 25 1.86 -29.96 -4.96
CA ILE A 25 2.47 -31.20 -5.47
C ILE A 25 2.74 -32.16 -4.31
N LEU A 26 3.32 -31.70 -3.19
CA LEU A 26 3.59 -32.53 -2.03
C LEU A 26 2.30 -33.09 -1.41
N GLY A 27 1.24 -32.29 -1.33
CA GLY A 27 -0.07 -32.76 -0.86
C GLY A 27 -0.68 -33.82 -1.78
N CYS A 28 -0.67 -33.58 -3.10
CA CYS A 28 -1.24 -34.52 -4.07
C CYS A 28 -0.42 -35.81 -4.19
N THR A 29 0.90 -35.71 -4.33
CA THR A 29 1.82 -36.86 -4.41
C THR A 29 1.89 -37.63 -3.09
N GLY A 30 1.85 -36.95 -1.95
CA GLY A 30 1.79 -37.61 -0.64
C GLY A 30 0.54 -38.46 -0.46
N ALA A 31 -0.60 -38.00 -0.98
CA ALA A 31 -1.84 -38.77 -0.98
C ALA A 31 -1.82 -39.91 -2.02
N ALA A 32 -1.30 -39.67 -3.23
CA ALA A 32 -1.33 -40.64 -4.33
C ALA A 32 -0.29 -41.76 -4.19
N LEU A 33 0.91 -41.48 -3.65
CA LEU A 33 1.97 -42.48 -3.47
C LEU A 33 1.86 -43.23 -2.14
N GLU A 34 0.89 -42.89 -1.28
CA GLU A 34 0.71 -43.50 0.06
C GLU A 34 1.99 -43.47 0.92
N ASN A 35 2.90 -42.52 0.62
CA ASN A 35 4.21 -42.47 1.26
C ASN A 35 4.16 -41.60 2.52
N ARG A 36 4.27 -42.25 3.68
CA ARG A 36 4.23 -41.59 4.99
C ARG A 36 5.24 -40.46 5.14
N CYS A 37 6.45 -40.58 4.59
CA CYS A 37 7.46 -39.54 4.72
C CYS A 37 7.03 -38.24 4.02
N ILE A 38 6.46 -38.35 2.83
CA ILE A 38 5.96 -37.19 2.05
C ILE A 38 4.73 -36.60 2.73
N LEU A 39 3.84 -37.43 3.28
CA LEU A 39 2.64 -36.96 3.98
C LEU A 39 2.98 -36.24 5.31
N VAL A 40 3.96 -36.76 6.07
CA VAL A 40 4.45 -36.09 7.31
C VAL A 40 5.13 -34.77 7.00
N THR A 41 5.95 -34.69 5.94
CA THR A 41 6.58 -33.42 5.54
C THR A 41 5.55 -32.38 5.09
N PHE A 42 4.53 -32.78 4.33
CA PHE A 42 3.41 -31.90 3.99
C PHE A 42 2.66 -31.40 5.25
N PHE A 43 2.33 -32.30 6.18
CA PHE A 43 1.64 -31.95 7.42
C PHE A 43 2.45 -30.98 8.29
N THR A 44 3.75 -31.24 8.47
CA THR A 44 4.64 -30.38 9.26
C THR A 44 4.80 -28.98 8.65
N LEU A 45 4.92 -28.88 7.32
CA LEU A 45 4.95 -27.60 6.60
C LEU A 45 3.63 -26.82 6.75
N LEU A 46 2.48 -27.48 6.58
CA LEU A 46 1.18 -26.85 6.78
C LEU A 46 0.96 -26.36 8.21
N CYS A 47 1.40 -27.14 9.21
CA CYS A 47 1.31 -26.75 10.61
C CYS A 47 2.17 -25.50 10.90
N GLY A 48 3.40 -25.45 10.37
CA GLY A 48 4.27 -24.28 10.47
C GLY A 48 3.66 -23.03 9.83
N LEU A 49 3.04 -23.17 8.64
CA LEU A 49 2.34 -22.07 7.97
C LEU A 49 1.15 -21.56 8.78
N PHE A 50 0.36 -22.46 9.34
CA PHE A 50 -0.77 -22.09 10.19
C PHE A 50 -0.31 -21.26 11.40
N MET A 51 0.74 -21.71 12.10
CA MET A 51 1.31 -20.97 13.22
C MET A 51 1.88 -19.60 12.79
N ALA A 52 2.57 -19.53 11.65
CA ALA A 52 3.08 -18.27 11.12
C ALA A 52 1.93 -17.29 10.79
N CYS A 53 0.86 -17.77 10.17
CA CYS A 53 -0.34 -16.96 9.89
C CYS A 53 -0.99 -16.44 11.18
N LEU A 54 -1.05 -17.24 12.25
CA LEU A 54 -1.57 -16.80 13.55
C LEU A 54 -0.71 -15.68 14.16
N VAL A 55 0.62 -15.83 14.15
CA VAL A 55 1.54 -14.81 14.66
C VAL A 55 1.43 -13.52 13.83
N ILE A 56 1.43 -13.61 12.51
CA ILE A 56 1.30 -12.43 11.63
C ILE A 56 -0.06 -11.75 11.84
N GLY A 57 -1.15 -12.52 11.90
CA GLY A 57 -2.50 -11.99 12.11
C GLY A 57 -2.67 -11.28 13.46
N THR A 58 -2.14 -11.86 14.53
CA THR A 58 -2.16 -11.24 15.87
C THR A 58 -1.31 -9.97 15.91
N LEU A 59 -0.09 -9.98 15.37
CA LEU A 59 0.74 -8.77 15.29
C LEU A 59 0.07 -7.66 14.46
N ALA A 60 -0.49 -8.01 13.30
CA ALA A 60 -1.17 -7.05 12.43
C ALA A 60 -2.38 -6.39 13.10
N THR A 61 -3.11 -7.12 13.95
CA THR A 61 -4.27 -6.58 14.67
C THR A 61 -3.87 -5.73 15.87
N VAL A 62 -2.84 -6.14 16.63
CA VAL A 62 -2.34 -5.40 17.80
C VAL A 62 -1.71 -4.07 17.38
N PHE A 63 -0.80 -4.07 16.40
CA PHE A 63 -0.04 -2.89 16.00
C PHE A 63 -0.73 -2.02 14.95
N ARG A 64 -2.00 -2.29 14.63
CA ARG A 64 -2.72 -1.59 13.56
C ARG A 64 -2.74 -0.06 13.75
N ARG A 65 -2.94 0.41 14.98
CA ARG A 65 -3.00 1.86 15.28
C ARG A 65 -1.64 2.52 15.10
N ASP A 66 -0.59 1.89 15.60
CA ASP A 66 0.77 2.42 15.52
C ASP A 66 1.25 2.51 14.07
N LEU A 67 0.89 1.52 13.24
CA LEU A 67 1.18 1.54 11.80
C LEU A 67 0.48 2.72 11.10
N ILE A 68 -0.77 3.01 11.44
CA ILE A 68 -1.50 4.15 10.87
C ILE A 68 -0.84 5.47 11.29
N ILE A 69 -0.51 5.63 12.58
CA ILE A 69 0.14 6.85 13.09
C ILE A 69 1.52 7.03 12.44
N LEU A 70 2.30 5.96 12.35
CA LEU A 70 3.60 5.99 11.69
C LEU A 70 3.47 6.36 10.21
N MET A 71 2.48 5.81 9.51
CA MET A 71 2.21 6.16 8.12
C MET A 71 1.88 7.65 7.95
N VAL A 72 0.95 8.19 8.76
CA VAL A 72 0.57 9.61 8.73
C VAL A 72 1.79 10.50 8.99
N ASN A 73 2.59 10.16 10.01
CA ASN A 73 3.78 10.92 10.36
C ASN A 73 4.85 10.87 9.26
N ARG A 74 5.10 9.70 8.68
CA ARG A 74 6.04 9.54 7.55
C ARG A 74 5.57 10.31 6.32
N MET A 75 4.28 10.33 6.04
CA MET A 75 3.72 11.11 4.94
C MET A 75 3.89 12.62 5.17
N SER A 76 3.70 13.08 6.41
CA SER A 76 3.94 14.49 6.79
C SER A 76 5.40 14.90 6.61
N VAL A 77 6.33 14.06 7.08
CA VAL A 77 7.77 14.28 6.86
C VAL A 77 8.10 14.27 5.37
N ALA A 78 7.54 13.33 4.60
CA ALA A 78 7.76 13.25 3.16
C ALA A 78 7.29 14.52 2.44
N VAL A 79 6.14 15.08 2.81
CA VAL A 79 5.64 16.36 2.26
C VAL A 79 6.57 17.53 2.65
N GLN A 80 7.04 17.58 3.89
CA GLN A 80 7.84 18.70 4.39
C GLN A 80 9.29 18.68 3.91
N GLN A 81 9.95 17.52 3.92
CA GLN A 81 11.40 17.42 3.72
C GLN A 81 11.78 16.77 2.39
N ASP A 82 11.03 15.75 1.97
CA ASP A 82 11.42 14.92 0.82
C ASP A 82 10.78 15.35 -0.50
N TYR A 83 9.61 15.98 -0.45
CA TYR A 83 8.94 16.50 -1.63
C TYR A 83 9.80 17.57 -2.31
N GLY A 84 10.04 17.43 -3.62
CA GLY A 84 10.95 18.28 -4.38
C GLY A 84 12.45 18.09 -4.07
N ASN A 85 12.80 17.20 -3.13
CA ASN A 85 14.17 16.84 -2.81
C ASN A 85 14.54 15.44 -3.31
N SER A 86 13.62 14.50 -3.13
CA SER A 86 13.71 13.12 -3.60
C SER A 86 12.73 12.91 -4.74
N ASP A 87 13.23 12.52 -5.90
CA ASP A 87 12.40 12.18 -7.07
C ASP A 87 11.39 11.09 -6.74
N PHE A 88 11.82 10.07 -5.96
CA PHE A 88 10.94 8.99 -5.52
C PHE A 88 9.72 9.47 -4.73
N TRP A 89 9.93 10.26 -3.67
CA TRP A 89 8.84 10.78 -2.84
C TRP A 89 7.97 11.79 -3.59
N THR A 90 8.56 12.58 -4.49
CA THR A 90 7.82 13.53 -5.32
C THR A 90 6.88 12.79 -6.29
N GLU A 91 7.41 11.82 -7.04
CA GLU A 91 6.62 10.98 -7.96
C GLU A 91 5.53 10.19 -7.22
N LEU A 92 5.86 9.63 -6.04
CA LEU A 92 4.91 8.90 -5.22
C LEU A 92 3.78 9.79 -4.71
N LEU A 93 4.10 10.97 -4.15
CA LEU A 93 3.09 11.90 -3.63
C LEU A 93 2.22 12.45 -4.76
N ASP A 94 2.79 12.81 -5.90
CA ASP A 94 2.04 13.29 -7.07
C ASP A 94 1.10 12.21 -7.61
N LEU A 95 1.55 10.95 -7.65
CA LEU A 95 0.73 9.82 -8.06
C LEU A 95 -0.38 9.55 -7.06
N LEU A 96 -0.10 9.58 -5.75
CA LEU A 96 -1.12 9.40 -4.72
C LEU A 96 -2.19 10.50 -4.82
N GLN A 97 -1.78 11.76 -4.89
CA GLN A 97 -2.69 12.91 -4.96
C GLN A 97 -3.58 12.87 -6.20
N SER A 98 -2.99 12.57 -7.36
CA SER A 98 -3.74 12.45 -8.62
C SER A 98 -4.68 11.23 -8.66
N ARG A 99 -4.26 10.08 -8.14
CA ARG A 99 -5.05 8.84 -8.16
C ARG A 99 -6.16 8.80 -7.12
N LEU A 100 -5.87 9.30 -5.92
CA LEU A 100 -6.78 9.28 -4.78
C LEU A 100 -7.60 10.57 -4.68
N LYS A 101 -7.36 11.56 -5.56
CA LYS A 101 -8.02 12.87 -5.56
C LYS A 101 -7.96 13.53 -4.18
N CYS A 102 -6.75 13.60 -3.65
CA CYS A 102 -6.46 14.12 -2.31
C CYS A 102 -5.35 15.17 -2.39
N CYS A 103 -5.19 15.95 -1.32
CA CYS A 103 -4.10 16.90 -1.18
C CYS A 103 -3.53 16.88 0.23
N ALA A 104 -2.21 17.00 0.34
CA ALA A 104 -1.46 16.93 1.59
C ALA A 104 -1.79 15.66 2.41
N VAL A 105 -1.69 15.74 3.74
CA VAL A 105 -1.81 14.57 4.63
C VAL A 105 -3.24 14.41 5.14
N GLU A 106 -3.77 15.41 5.84
CA GLU A 106 -5.12 15.40 6.42
C GLU A 106 -6.05 16.40 5.70
N ASP A 107 -7.35 16.26 5.93
CA ASP A 107 -8.38 17.09 5.28
C ASP A 107 -8.14 18.59 5.55
N ASN A 108 -8.23 19.40 4.49
CA ASN A 108 -8.03 20.86 4.53
C ASN A 108 -6.64 21.33 5.05
N GLN A 109 -5.63 20.46 5.11
CA GLN A 109 -4.27 20.81 5.54
C GLN A 109 -3.31 21.02 4.36
N ALA A 110 -3.78 21.62 3.28
CA ALA A 110 -2.91 21.93 2.14
C ALA A 110 -1.79 22.93 2.51
N ASP A 111 -1.98 23.72 3.57
CA ASP A 111 -1.01 24.66 4.12
C ASP A 111 0.26 24.00 4.66
N LEU A 112 0.25 22.67 4.88
CA LEU A 112 1.44 21.90 5.20
C LEU A 112 2.56 22.10 4.17
N TYR A 113 2.22 22.33 2.90
CA TYR A 113 3.18 22.62 1.85
C TYR A 113 3.94 23.93 2.07
N LEU A 114 3.35 24.92 2.72
CA LEU A 114 4.04 26.18 3.04
C LEU A 114 5.23 25.99 3.99
N ARG A 115 5.24 24.91 4.77
CA ARG A 115 6.35 24.54 5.66
C ARG A 115 7.38 23.64 4.98
N SER A 116 7.15 23.24 3.73
CA SER A 116 8.05 22.33 3.02
C SER A 116 9.32 23.01 2.52
N VAL A 117 10.40 22.25 2.41
CA VAL A 117 11.65 22.67 1.78
C VAL A 117 11.43 23.03 0.31
N TRP A 118 10.50 22.34 -0.38
CA TRP A 118 10.10 22.65 -1.75
C TRP A 118 9.50 24.06 -1.89
N TYR A 119 8.64 24.48 -0.97
CA TYR A 119 8.06 25.82 -0.99
C TYR A 119 9.09 26.90 -0.67
N SER A 120 9.92 26.68 0.36
CA SER A 120 10.99 27.62 0.73
C SER A 120 11.97 27.86 -0.43
N ARG A 121 12.34 26.81 -1.18
CA ARG A 121 13.20 26.92 -2.37
C ARG A 121 12.63 27.86 -3.43
N GLN A 122 11.32 27.84 -3.65
CA GLN A 122 10.67 28.72 -4.64
C GLN A 122 10.73 30.19 -4.24
N ILE A 123 10.46 30.51 -2.97
CA ILE A 123 10.54 31.89 -2.47
C ILE A 123 11.94 32.46 -2.65
N HIS A 124 12.97 31.68 -2.32
CA HIS A 124 14.35 32.11 -2.51
C HIS A 124 14.65 32.40 -3.99
N GLN A 125 14.16 31.56 -4.91
CA GLN A 125 14.35 31.77 -6.34
C GLN A 125 13.63 33.02 -6.85
N SER A 126 12.44 33.35 -6.33
CA SER A 126 11.73 34.58 -6.65
C SER A 126 12.42 35.84 -6.09
N SER A 127 13.09 35.75 -4.92
CA SER A 127 13.79 36.89 -4.32
C SER A 127 15.08 37.29 -5.06
N VAL A 128 15.72 36.35 -5.76
CA VAL A 128 16.91 36.61 -6.60
C VAL A 128 16.54 37.35 -7.89
N PHE A 129 15.28 37.28 -8.33
CA PHE A 129 14.77 37.96 -9.53
C PHE A 129 14.05 39.29 -9.24
N GLY A 130 14.11 39.79 -7.99
CA GLY A 130 13.30 40.92 -7.54
C GLY A 130 13.51 42.23 -8.31
N THR A 131 12.58 42.56 -9.21
CA THR A 131 12.15 43.94 -9.41
C THR A 131 11.16 44.31 -8.30
N ASN A 132 11.38 45.48 -7.71
CA ASN A 132 10.56 46.01 -6.62
C ASN A 132 9.15 46.38 -7.09
N SER A 133 8.18 45.47 -7.03
CA SER A 133 6.76 45.84 -6.90
C SER A 133 5.88 44.64 -6.58
N ILE A 134 5.63 44.40 -5.29
CA ILE A 134 4.42 43.70 -4.85
C ILE A 134 3.28 44.71 -4.91
N ARG A 135 2.35 44.55 -5.85
CA ARG A 135 0.99 45.07 -5.72
C ARG A 135 0.01 43.92 -5.96
N LEU A 136 -0.83 43.71 -4.96
CA LEU A 136 -1.99 42.84 -5.02
C LEU A 136 -2.95 43.38 -6.09
N LEU A 137 -3.28 42.48 -7.01
CA LEU A 137 -4.38 42.50 -7.99
C LEU A 137 -4.32 43.49 -9.17
N SER A 138 -4.77 42.89 -10.28
CA SER A 138 -5.40 43.45 -11.48
C SER A 138 -4.50 43.76 -12.68
N GLN A 139 -4.74 42.97 -13.73
CA GLN A 139 -4.87 43.44 -15.11
C GLN A 139 -3.60 44.05 -15.75
N GLU A 140 -2.87 43.26 -16.54
CA GLU A 140 -2.90 43.35 -18.01
C GLU A 140 -1.79 42.47 -18.59
N TYR A 141 -2.19 41.75 -19.63
CA TYR A 141 -1.39 41.09 -20.66
C TYR A 141 -0.05 41.77 -20.97
N ASP A 142 1.06 41.08 -20.72
CA ASP A 142 2.28 41.24 -21.51
C ASP A 142 3.01 39.89 -21.62
N ASN A 143 3.19 39.43 -22.86
CA ASN A 143 3.94 38.22 -23.16
C ASN A 143 5.43 38.58 -23.09
N ASN A 144 6.20 37.84 -22.30
CA ASN A 144 7.67 37.87 -22.18
C ASN A 144 8.29 38.64 -21.00
N LEU A 145 7.60 38.73 -19.86
CA LEU A 145 8.29 38.88 -18.56
C LEU A 145 7.59 38.03 -17.49
N GLY A 146 7.83 36.72 -17.55
CA GLY A 146 7.25 35.76 -16.61
C GLY A 146 7.81 35.97 -15.21
N ILE A 147 7.13 36.76 -14.38
CA ILE A 147 7.37 36.76 -12.94
C ILE A 147 6.98 35.36 -12.43
N PRO A 148 7.85 34.61 -11.75
CA PRO A 148 7.49 33.32 -11.19
C PRO A 148 6.49 33.56 -10.05
N SER A 149 5.21 33.34 -10.34
CA SER A 149 4.17 33.28 -9.31
C SER A 149 4.50 32.12 -8.37
N VAL A 150 4.69 32.44 -7.09
CA VAL A 150 4.95 31.43 -6.05
C VAL A 150 3.71 30.55 -5.94
N VAL A 151 3.88 29.25 -6.15
CA VAL A 151 2.78 28.28 -6.09
C VAL A 151 2.71 27.69 -4.68
N ASN A 152 1.49 27.57 -4.15
CA ASN A 152 1.27 27.13 -2.77
C ASN A 152 1.19 25.59 -2.64
N VAL A 153 0.83 24.88 -3.71
CA VAL A 153 0.62 23.42 -3.72
C VAL A 153 1.08 22.76 -5.03
N PRO A 154 1.43 21.46 -5.01
CA PRO A 154 1.65 20.68 -6.23
C PRO A 154 0.48 20.71 -7.21
N VAL A 155 0.77 20.56 -8.51
CA VAL A 155 -0.28 20.45 -9.55
C VAL A 155 -1.18 19.23 -9.33
N SER A 156 -0.61 18.16 -8.81
CA SER A 156 -1.27 16.90 -8.45
C SER A 156 -2.35 17.06 -7.37
N CYS A 157 -2.29 18.12 -6.54
CA CYS A 157 -3.35 18.49 -5.59
C CYS A 157 -4.59 19.12 -6.24
N CYS A 158 -4.49 19.58 -7.48
CA CYS A 158 -5.58 20.26 -8.17
C CYS A 158 -6.62 19.27 -8.70
N VAL A 159 -7.87 19.74 -8.77
CA VAL A 159 -8.98 18.95 -9.30
C VAL A 159 -8.79 18.74 -10.81
N TYR A 160 -8.65 17.47 -11.19
CA TYR A 160 -8.50 17.03 -12.58
C TYR A 160 -9.82 16.40 -13.07
N SER A 161 -10.34 16.90 -14.19
CA SER A 161 -11.55 16.34 -14.81
C SER A 161 -11.18 15.26 -15.82
N LEU A 162 -11.72 14.06 -15.63
CA LEU A 162 -11.53 12.95 -16.56
C LEU A 162 -12.27 13.17 -17.89
N GLU A 163 -13.29 14.02 -17.91
CA GLU A 163 -14.12 14.29 -19.07
C GLU A 163 -13.42 15.21 -20.08
N THR A 164 -12.79 16.28 -19.59
CA THR A 164 -12.03 17.23 -20.42
C THR A 164 -10.56 16.83 -20.58
N LYS A 165 -10.09 15.82 -19.85
CA LYS A 165 -8.66 15.44 -19.72
C LYS A 165 -7.78 16.64 -19.37
N ASP A 166 -8.30 17.55 -18.55
CA ASP A 166 -7.59 18.75 -18.13
C ASP A 166 -7.94 19.14 -16.69
N PHE A 167 -7.12 20.00 -16.10
CA PHE A 167 -7.41 20.62 -14.81
C PHE A 167 -8.55 21.62 -14.96
N SER A 168 -9.46 21.64 -13.99
CA SER A 168 -10.62 22.55 -14.05
C SER A 168 -10.19 24.02 -14.10
N ASN A 169 -9.28 24.42 -13.22
CA ASN A 169 -8.59 25.71 -13.31
C ASN A 169 -7.25 25.62 -12.57
N ARG A 170 -6.18 25.36 -13.32
CA ARG A 170 -4.84 25.13 -12.76
C ARG A 170 -4.31 26.36 -12.03
N THR A 171 -4.43 27.54 -12.62
CA THR A 171 -3.93 28.79 -12.03
C THR A 171 -4.67 29.09 -10.74
N ALA A 172 -6.01 29.07 -10.75
CA ALA A 172 -6.81 29.33 -9.56
C ALA A 172 -6.54 28.34 -8.41
N CYS A 173 -6.28 27.07 -8.74
CA CYS A 173 -5.83 26.08 -7.75
C CYS A 173 -4.48 26.44 -7.12
N GLN A 174 -3.48 26.74 -7.96
CA GLN A 174 -2.07 26.88 -7.55
C GLN A 174 -1.76 28.16 -6.76
N ILE A 175 -2.41 29.27 -7.11
CA ILE A 175 -2.21 30.59 -6.47
C ILE A 175 -3.38 31.01 -5.57
N GLY A 176 -4.45 30.21 -5.52
CA GLY A 176 -5.62 30.48 -4.69
C GLY A 176 -5.40 30.20 -3.20
N SER A 177 -6.50 30.28 -2.45
CA SER A 177 -6.51 29.94 -1.03
C SER A 177 -6.16 28.47 -0.81
N LEU A 178 -5.43 28.18 0.26
CA LEU A 178 -5.10 26.82 0.70
C LEU A 178 -6.27 26.11 1.40
N LYS A 179 -7.32 26.85 1.76
CA LYS A 179 -8.52 26.26 2.34
C LYS A 179 -9.44 25.81 1.20
N SER A 180 -9.76 24.51 1.14
CA SER A 180 -10.57 23.94 0.06
C SER A 180 -11.98 24.54 -0.04
N ASN A 181 -12.57 24.98 1.07
CA ASN A 181 -13.85 25.69 1.07
C ASN A 181 -13.81 27.06 0.37
N LEU A 182 -12.63 27.68 0.24
CA LEU A 182 -12.43 28.93 -0.52
C LEU A 182 -11.89 28.67 -1.94
N ASN A 183 -11.30 27.49 -2.18
CA ASN A 183 -10.69 27.13 -3.44
C ASN A 183 -11.31 25.84 -3.98
N PRO A 184 -12.38 25.93 -4.80
CA PRO A 184 -13.10 24.76 -5.31
C PRO A 184 -12.28 23.92 -6.29
N TYR A 185 -11.13 24.44 -6.75
CA TYR A 185 -10.21 23.76 -7.66
C TYR A 185 -9.15 22.93 -6.93
N LEU A 186 -9.20 22.88 -5.60
CA LEU A 186 -8.28 22.14 -4.73
C LEU A 186 -9.00 20.95 -4.09
N ASN A 187 -8.40 19.76 -4.13
CA ASN A 187 -8.97 18.57 -3.50
C ASN A 187 -9.13 18.78 -1.98
N PRO A 188 -10.34 18.59 -1.40
CA PRO A 188 -10.60 18.83 0.03
C PRO A 188 -10.01 17.77 0.96
N HIS A 189 -9.89 16.54 0.45
CA HIS A 189 -9.56 15.38 1.25
C HIS A 189 -8.04 15.22 1.43
N GLY A 190 -7.63 14.86 2.64
CA GLY A 190 -6.27 14.47 2.97
C GLY A 190 -5.97 13.07 2.46
N CYS A 191 -4.76 12.87 1.93
CA CYS A 191 -4.41 11.56 1.38
C CYS A 191 -4.36 10.46 2.45
N ALA A 192 -3.97 10.78 3.68
CA ALA A 192 -4.03 9.81 4.77
C ALA A 192 -5.47 9.40 5.08
N ASN A 193 -6.40 10.35 5.12
CA ASN A 193 -7.82 10.08 5.39
C ASN A 193 -8.42 9.15 4.32
N VAL A 194 -8.16 9.44 3.04
CA VAL A 194 -8.61 8.59 1.93
C VAL A 194 -7.97 7.20 1.99
N ILE A 195 -6.65 7.11 2.23
CA ILE A 195 -5.97 5.82 2.34
C ILE A 195 -6.51 5.01 3.52
N ILE A 196 -6.72 5.63 4.67
CA ILE A 196 -7.31 4.96 5.83
C ILE A 196 -8.71 4.45 5.48
N ALA A 197 -9.56 5.26 4.82
CA ALA A 197 -10.88 4.83 4.38
C ALA A 197 -10.82 3.64 3.41
N LEU A 198 -9.92 3.67 2.42
CA LEU A 198 -9.70 2.56 1.50
C LEU A 198 -9.17 1.32 2.22
N LEU A 199 -8.23 1.49 3.15
CA LEU A 199 -7.72 0.41 3.97
C LEU A 199 -8.89 -0.24 4.71
N TYR A 200 -9.78 0.51 5.37
CA TYR A 200 -10.97 -0.08 6.00
C TYR A 200 -11.89 -0.80 5.01
N GLN A 201 -12.10 -0.25 3.81
CA GLN A 201 -12.96 -0.84 2.79
C GLN A 201 -12.41 -2.18 2.27
N TYR A 202 -11.10 -2.28 2.02
CA TYR A 202 -10.46 -3.50 1.53
C TYR A 202 -10.05 -4.47 2.65
N PHE A 203 -9.88 -4.00 3.88
CA PHE A 203 -9.45 -4.83 5.00
C PHE A 203 -10.54 -5.79 5.46
N ILE A 204 -11.82 -5.41 5.41
CA ILE A 204 -12.93 -6.31 5.75
C ILE A 204 -12.98 -7.55 4.84
N PRO A 205 -13.03 -7.42 3.49
CA PRO A 205 -13.03 -8.60 2.62
C PRO A 205 -11.73 -9.40 2.74
N LEU A 206 -10.59 -8.73 2.98
CA LEU A 206 -9.33 -9.41 3.24
C LEU A 206 -9.37 -10.28 4.51
N ILE A 207 -9.94 -9.78 5.62
CA ILE A 207 -10.14 -10.58 6.83
C ILE A 207 -11.01 -11.80 6.53
N ILE A 208 -12.12 -11.62 5.80
CA ILE A 208 -13.02 -12.72 5.44
C ILE A 208 -12.25 -13.79 4.64
N MET A 209 -11.47 -13.38 3.63
CA MET A 209 -10.62 -14.29 2.85
C MET A 209 -9.60 -15.02 3.72
N VAL A 210 -8.96 -14.33 4.69
CA VAL A 210 -8.00 -14.95 5.62
C VAL A 210 -8.67 -15.97 6.52
N VAL A 211 -9.88 -15.70 7.04
CA VAL A 211 -10.63 -16.66 7.85
C VAL A 211 -10.99 -17.90 7.02
N ILE A 212 -11.44 -17.72 5.77
CA ILE A 212 -11.72 -18.83 4.86
C ILE A 212 -10.46 -19.68 4.62
N LEU A 213 -9.33 -19.03 4.35
CA LEU A 213 -8.05 -19.72 4.16
C LEU A 213 -7.62 -20.48 5.42
N ALA A 214 -7.82 -19.92 6.61
CA ALA A 214 -7.53 -20.60 7.88
C ALA A 214 -8.42 -21.84 8.07
N VAL A 215 -9.70 -21.78 7.71
CA VAL A 215 -10.60 -22.94 7.75
C VAL A 215 -10.15 -24.03 6.76
N LEU A 216 -9.74 -23.65 5.54
CA LEU A 216 -9.21 -24.60 4.56
C LEU A 216 -7.90 -25.25 5.04
N MET A 217 -7.01 -24.48 5.68
CA MET A 217 -5.79 -25.02 6.30
C MET A 217 -6.12 -26.00 7.42
N MET A 218 -7.07 -25.67 8.29
CA MET A 218 -7.53 -26.57 9.36
C MET A 218 -8.12 -27.87 8.80
N ALA A 219 -8.93 -27.79 7.75
CA ALA A 219 -9.45 -28.98 7.07
C ALA A 219 -8.31 -29.83 6.47
N GLY A 220 -7.31 -29.21 5.84
CA GLY A 220 -6.12 -29.89 5.33
C GLY A 220 -5.31 -30.59 6.42
N LEU A 221 -5.14 -29.96 7.59
CA LEU A 221 -4.49 -30.57 8.75
C LEU A 221 -5.28 -31.77 9.28
N ILE A 222 -6.61 -31.66 9.40
CA ILE A 222 -7.47 -32.77 9.84
C ILE A 222 -7.39 -33.94 8.85
N LEU A 223 -7.53 -33.67 7.55
CA LEU A 223 -7.42 -34.70 6.52
C LEU A 223 -6.04 -35.36 6.51
N GLY A 224 -4.96 -34.57 6.64
CA GLY A 224 -3.60 -35.09 6.77
C GLY A 224 -3.43 -36.02 7.97
N LEU A 225 -3.99 -35.66 9.14
CA LEU A 225 -3.98 -36.51 10.34
C LEU A 225 -4.80 -37.79 10.15
N LEU A 226 -5.97 -37.71 9.51
CA LEU A 226 -6.80 -38.88 9.23
C LEU A 226 -6.09 -39.86 8.30
N LEU A 227 -5.44 -39.38 7.24
CA LEU A 227 -4.64 -40.20 6.32
C LEU A 227 -3.40 -40.79 7.00
N LEU A 228 -2.69 -40.03 7.84
CA LEU A 228 -1.57 -40.56 8.61
C LEU A 228 -2.00 -41.68 9.56
N ARG A 229 -3.18 -41.53 10.19
CA ARG A 229 -3.74 -42.55 11.07
C ARG A 229 -4.20 -43.80 10.30
N SER A 230 -4.82 -43.65 9.12
CA SER A 230 -5.22 -44.80 8.31
C SER A 230 -3.99 -45.62 7.91
N PHE A 231 -2.94 -44.96 7.40
CA PHE A 231 -1.71 -45.67 7.06
C PHE A 231 -1.08 -46.35 8.28
N SER A 232 -1.09 -45.71 9.46
CA SER A 232 -0.58 -46.30 10.70
C SER A 232 -1.28 -47.60 11.12
N MET A 233 -2.53 -47.80 10.72
CA MET A 233 -3.26 -49.03 10.99
C MET A 233 -2.91 -50.15 10.00
N ASP A 234 -2.53 -49.81 8.76
CA ASP A 234 -2.14 -50.79 7.73
C ASP A 234 -0.76 -51.43 7.97
N ASP A 235 0.11 -50.83 8.81
CA ASP A 235 1.36 -51.50 9.27
C ASP A 235 1.10 -52.55 10.38
N TYR A 236 -0.14 -52.68 10.89
CA TYR A 236 -0.48 -53.57 12.00
C TYR A 236 -1.03 -55.00 11.69
N PRO A 237 -1.02 -55.56 10.47
CA PRO A 237 -1.38 -56.96 10.27
C PRO A 237 -0.15 -57.80 9.90
N GLU A 238 0.64 -58.25 10.88
CA GLU A 238 1.52 -59.45 10.75
C GLU A 238 2.17 -59.91 12.08
N ILE A 239 2.00 -59.22 13.22
CA ILE A 239 2.54 -59.72 14.50
C ILE A 239 1.62 -60.79 15.13
N ASN A 240 0.31 -60.79 14.84
CA ASN A 240 -0.64 -61.76 15.43
C ASN A 240 -0.80 -63.08 14.65
N LEU A 241 -0.03 -63.31 13.59
CA LEU A 241 -0.08 -64.57 12.81
C LEU A 241 1.17 -65.45 12.98
N ARG A 242 2.12 -65.04 13.83
CA ARG A 242 3.33 -65.81 14.16
C ARG A 242 3.35 -66.37 15.61
N GLU A 243 2.26 -66.22 16.37
CA GLU A 243 2.10 -66.84 17.70
C GLU A 243 1.15 -68.06 17.69
N ASN A 244 0.60 -68.45 16.54
CA ASN A 244 -0.30 -69.62 16.41
C ASN A 244 0.14 -70.62 15.32
N VAL A 245 1.45 -70.82 15.15
CA VAL A 245 2.02 -71.97 14.39
C VAL A 245 3.07 -72.65 15.24
#